data_AF-A0A924MI57-F1
#
_entry.id   AF-A0A924MI57-F1
#
_cell.length_a   1.000
_cell.length_b   1.000
_cell.length_c   1.000
_cell.angle_alpha   90.00
_cell.angle_beta   90.00
_cell.angle_gamma   90.00
#
_symmetry.space_group_name_H-M   'P 1'
#
loop_
_entity.id
_entity.type
_entity.pdbx_description
1 polymer ?
#
loop_
_entity_poly.entity_id
_entity_poly.type
_entity_poly.pdbx_seq_one_letter_code
_entity_poly.pdbx_strand_id
1 'polypeptide(L)'
;MKIEQKLIGIISKKGATTIDSLVTQLNISRQYAHIIVKKLIERGTLKKMGTPPHVFYSVDNSITSSIKIVIPYQKELFLNEHFLLVDALGNKLQGLNAMQ
;
A
#
# COMPACT_ATOMS: atom_id res chain seq x y z
N MET A 1 3.23 23.67 3.73
CA MET A 1 2.99 22.20 3.66
C MET A 1 1.50 21.92 3.85
N LYS A 2 0.89 21.11 2.96
CA LYS A 2 -0.55 20.81 3.02
C LYS A 2 -0.85 19.83 4.17
N ILE A 3 -1.98 20.02 4.85
CA ILE A 3 -2.44 19.20 5.99
C ILE A 3 -2.56 17.71 5.60
N GLU A 4 -2.92 17.43 4.35
CA GLU A 4 -2.97 16.07 3.76
C GLU A 4 -1.63 15.31 3.94
N GLN A 5 -0.49 15.97 3.71
CA GLN A 5 0.83 15.33 3.82
C GLN A 5 1.21 15.03 5.28
N LYS A 6 0.87 15.94 6.20
CA LYS A 6 1.11 15.73 7.64
C LYS A 6 0.30 14.55 8.16
N LEU A 7 -0.95 14.41 7.71
CA LEU A 7 -1.83 13.32 8.10
C LEU A 7 -1.28 11.97 7.63
N ILE A 8 -0.85 11.86 6.37
CA ILE A 8 -0.21 10.64 5.85
C ILE A 8 1.05 10.31 6.65
N GLY A 9 1.90 11.30 6.96
CA GLY A 9 3.11 11.08 7.76
C GLY A 9 2.82 10.56 9.18
N ILE A 10 1.75 11.04 9.82
CA ILE A 10 1.33 10.59 11.15
C ILE A 10 0.79 9.15 11.09
N ILE A 11 -0.07 8.85 10.12
CA ILE A 11 -0.67 7.51 9.97
C ILE A 11 0.41 6.50 9.58
N SER A 12 1.34 6.85 8.70
CA SER A 12 2.45 5.99 8.31
C SER A 12 3.36 5.62 9.49
N LYS A 13 3.61 6.56 10.42
CA LYS A 13 4.41 6.29 11.63
C LYS A 13 3.70 5.43 12.67
N LYS A 14 2.39 5.59 12.85
CA LYS A 14 1.59 4.83 13.83
C LYS A 14 0.96 3.55 13.28
N GLY A 15 0.95 3.36 11.96
CA GLY A 15 0.25 2.27 11.27
C GLY A 15 -1.25 2.54 11.10
N ALA A 16 -1.97 2.83 12.19
CA ALA A 16 -3.40 3.15 12.17
C ALA A 16 -3.76 4.25 13.19
N THR A 17 -4.81 5.03 12.90
CA THR A 17 -5.29 6.09 13.79
C THR A 17 -6.81 6.26 13.73
N THR A 18 -7.39 6.88 14.76
CA THR A 18 -8.80 7.29 14.80
C THR A 18 -8.95 8.77 14.41
N ILE A 19 -10.17 9.19 14.09
CA ILE A 19 -10.48 10.61 13.83
C ILE A 19 -10.15 11.49 15.03
N ASP A 20 -10.45 11.04 16.25
CA ASP A 20 -10.20 11.84 17.46
C ASP A 20 -8.70 12.06 17.70
N SER A 21 -7.89 11.04 17.43
CA SER A 21 -6.43 11.14 17.47
C SER A 21 -5.92 12.14 16.40
N LEU A 22 -6.49 12.12 15.19
CA LEU A 22 -6.14 13.08 14.13
C LEU A 22 -6.51 14.52 14.48
N VAL A 23 -7.71 14.73 15.01
CA VAL A 23 -8.20 16.04 15.48
C VAL A 23 -7.27 16.61 16.53
N THR A 24 -6.89 15.79 17.51
CA THR A 24 -6.00 16.19 18.62
C THR A 24 -4.58 16.49 18.13
N GLN A 25 -4.02 15.64 17.26
CA GLN A 25 -2.64 15.78 16.80
C GLN A 25 -2.43 16.89 15.77
N LEU A 26 -3.42 17.15 14.89
CA LEU A 26 -3.33 18.19 13.87
C LEU A 26 -4.00 19.51 14.30
N ASN A 27 -4.68 19.52 15.45
CA ASN A 27 -5.44 20.66 15.98
C ASN A 27 -6.42 21.23 14.94
N ILE A 28 -7.17 20.34 14.27
CA ILE A 28 -8.14 20.67 13.22
C ILE A 28 -9.57 20.38 13.69
N SER A 29 -10.55 21.06 13.10
CA SER A 29 -11.97 20.74 13.34
C SER A 29 -12.29 19.30 12.92
N ARG A 30 -13.12 18.62 13.72
CA ARG A 30 -13.62 17.26 13.44
C ARG A 30 -14.27 17.17 12.05
N GLN A 31 -15.05 18.17 11.65
CA GLN A 31 -15.68 18.20 10.32
C GLN A 31 -14.63 18.23 9.20
N TYR A 32 -13.59 19.03 9.37
CA TYR A 32 -12.50 19.15 8.41
C TYR A 32 -11.69 17.85 8.31
N ALA A 33 -11.45 17.18 9.44
CA ALA A 33 -10.83 15.85 9.47
C ALA A 33 -11.63 14.83 8.65
N HIS A 34 -12.96 14.80 8.81
CA HIS A 34 -13.82 13.91 8.02
C HIS A 34 -13.76 14.19 6.51
N ILE A 35 -13.75 15.47 6.10
CA ILE A 35 -13.64 15.86 4.69
C ILE A 35 -12.30 15.37 4.10
N ILE A 36 -11.19 15.62 4.80
CA ILE A 36 -9.87 15.19 4.34
C ILE A 36 -9.78 13.67 4.27
N VAL A 37 -10.24 12.96 5.30
CA VAL A 37 -10.19 11.50 5.34
C VAL A 37 -11.05 10.90 4.23
N LYS A 38 -12.27 11.42 4.00
CA LYS A 38 -13.13 10.98 2.89
C LYS A 38 -12.41 11.15 1.54
N LYS A 39 -11.82 12.32 1.30
CA LYS A 39 -11.07 12.62 0.08
C LYS A 39 -9.86 11.69 -0.11
N LEU A 40 -9.17 11.31 0.97
CA LEU A 40 -8.03 10.40 0.92
C LEU A 40 -8.43 8.93 0.72
N ILE A 41 -9.61 8.53 1.20
CA ILE A 41 -10.21 7.22 0.92
C ILE A 41 -10.65 7.15 -0.54
N GLU A 42 -11.30 8.18 -1.05
CA GLU A 42 -11.70 8.27 -2.47
C GLU A 42 -10.49 8.19 -3.42
N ARG A 43 -9.34 8.72 -3.00
CA ARG A 43 -8.06 8.61 -3.72
C ARG A 43 -7.34 7.27 -3.55
N GLY A 44 -7.91 6.34 -2.77
CA GLY A 44 -7.30 5.04 -2.47
C GLY A 44 -6.04 5.11 -1.58
N THR A 45 -5.72 6.26 -1.01
CA THR A 45 -4.50 6.43 -0.18
C THR A 45 -4.70 5.95 1.26
N LEU A 46 -5.94 5.98 1.75
CA LEU A 46 -6.31 5.51 3.08
C LEU A 46 -7.37 4.41 2.99
N LYS A 47 -7.24 3.43 3.86
CA LYS A 47 -8.25 2.38 4.07
C LYS A 47 -8.94 2.59 5.42
N LYS A 48 -10.27 2.49 5.39
CA LYS A 48 -11.11 2.46 6.61
C LYS A 48 -11.18 1.02 7.12
N MET A 49 -10.91 0.82 8.40
CA MET A 49 -10.97 -0.46 9.09
C MET A 49 -11.87 -0.34 10.33
N GLY A 50 -12.68 -1.36 10.57
CA GLY A 50 -13.58 -1.42 11.73
C GLY A 50 -14.98 -0.85 11.48
N THR A 51 -15.84 -1.09 12.45
CA THR A 51 -17.25 -0.69 12.47
C THR A 51 -17.47 0.44 13.48
N PRO A 52 -18.46 1.32 13.27
CA PRO A 52 -18.85 2.28 14.31
C PRO A 52 -19.11 1.56 15.65
N PRO A 53 -18.70 2.12 16.79
CA PRO A 53 -18.06 3.43 16.98
C PRO A 53 -16.53 3.44 16.81
N HIS A 54 -15.89 2.26 16.70
CA HIS A 54 -14.44 2.12 16.65
C HIS A 54 -13.93 1.99 15.21
N VAL A 55 -13.74 3.14 14.57
CA VAL A 55 -13.21 3.23 13.20
C VAL A 55 -11.75 3.67 13.23
N PHE A 56 -10.91 2.88 12.56
CA PHE A 56 -9.50 3.14 12.35
C PHE A 56 -9.21 3.40 10.88
N TYR A 57 -8.22 4.24 10.62
CA TYR A 57 -7.73 4.57 9.29
C TYR A 57 -6.26 4.22 9.20
N SER A 58 -5.87 3.48 8.16
CA SER A 58 -4.48 3.15 7.84
C SER A 58 -4.13 3.62 6.44
N VAL A 59 -2.84 3.80 6.17
CA VAL A 59 -2.36 4.01 4.79
C VAL A 59 -2.57 2.71 4.02
N ASP A 60 -3.19 2.83 2.84
CA ASP A 60 -3.29 1.70 1.93
C ASP A 60 -1.97 1.57 1.16
N ASN A 61 -1.16 0.61 1.58
CA ASN A 61 0.13 0.31 0.98
C ASN A 61 0.02 -0.43 -0.36
N SER A 62 -1.19 -0.71 -0.87
CA SER A 62 -1.37 -1.25 -2.22
C SER A 62 -0.80 -0.33 -3.31
N ILE A 63 -0.72 0.98 -3.04
CA ILE A 63 -0.08 1.95 -3.95
C ILE A 63 1.47 1.90 -3.85
N THR A 64 2.03 1.25 -2.82
CA THR A 64 3.48 1.16 -2.57
C THR A 64 4.09 -0.21 -2.88
N SER A 65 3.40 -1.11 -3.57
CA SER A 65 4.00 -2.37 -4.03
C SER A 65 3.90 -2.61 -5.54
N SER A 66 4.42 -1.67 -6.33
CA SER A 66 5.40 -2.09 -7.35
C SER A 66 6.79 -1.90 -6.76
N ILE A 67 7.10 -2.67 -5.71
CA ILE A 67 8.51 -2.94 -5.42
C ILE A 67 8.97 -3.73 -6.64
N LYS A 68 9.48 -3.04 -7.67
CA LYS A 68 10.31 -3.67 -8.68
C LYS A 68 11.48 -4.22 -7.89
N ILE A 69 11.38 -5.50 -7.53
CA ILE A 69 12.50 -6.22 -6.96
C ILE A 69 13.54 -6.20 -8.08
N VAL A 70 14.51 -5.30 -7.96
CA VAL A 70 15.64 -5.24 -8.89
C VAL A 70 16.50 -6.44 -8.54
N ILE A 71 16.25 -7.55 -9.22
CA ILE A 71 17.04 -8.76 -9.06
C ILE A 71 18.38 -8.49 -9.76
N PRO A 72 19.52 -8.72 -9.09
CA PRO A 72 20.82 -8.66 -9.74
C PRO A 72 20.87 -9.63 -10.92
N TYR A 73 21.41 -9.18 -12.05
CA TYR A 73 21.46 -9.94 -13.32
C TYR A 73 21.94 -11.39 -13.16
N GLN A 74 22.93 -11.63 -12.28
CA GLN A 74 23.45 -12.97 -12.00
C GLN A 74 22.39 -13.95 -11.47
N LYS A 75 21.45 -13.47 -10.64
CA LYS A 75 20.36 -14.29 -10.10
C LYS A 75 19.26 -14.54 -11.12
N GLU A 76 19.01 -13.57 -12.00
CA GLU A 76 18.07 -13.72 -13.12
C GLU A 76 18.56 -14.78 -14.11
N LEU A 77 19.87 -14.77 -14.43
CA LEU A 77 20.48 -15.75 -15.30
C LEU A 77 20.37 -17.17 -14.72
N PHE A 78 20.69 -17.31 -13.42
CA PHE A 78 20.53 -18.58 -12.70
C PHE A 78 19.09 -19.11 -12.79
N LEU A 79 18.09 -18.26 -12.55
CA LEU A 79 16.69 -18.65 -12.64
C LEU A 79 16.31 -19.10 -14.05
N ASN A 80 16.73 -18.37 -15.09
CA ASN A 80 16.43 -18.71 -16.47
C ASN A 80 17.07 -20.04 -16.93
N GLU A 81 18.24 -20.38 -16.40
CA GLU A 81 18.97 -21.61 -16.73
C GLU A 81 18.42 -22.84 -15.99
N HIS A 82 18.00 -22.68 -14.74
CA HIS A 82 17.64 -23.81 -13.87
C HIS A 82 16.14 -24.07 -13.77
N PHE A 83 15.30 -23.09 -14.11
CA PHE A 83 13.85 -23.23 -14.05
C PHE A 83 13.26 -23.13 -15.45
N LEU A 84 12.79 -24.28 -15.94
CA LEU A 84 12.12 -24.42 -17.22
C LEU A 84 10.85 -25.23 -17.03
N LEU A 85 9.73 -24.66 -17.45
CA LEU A 85 8.42 -25.30 -17.41
C LEU A 85 7.80 -25.23 -18.81
N VAL A 86 7.15 -26.31 -19.21
CA VAL A 86 6.38 -26.35 -20.46
C VAL A 86 4.91 -26.32 -20.07
N ASP A 87 4.23 -25.25 -20.47
CA ASP A 87 2.79 -25.10 -20.24
C ASP A 87 2.00 -26.12 -21.08
N ALA A 88 0.74 -26.38 -20.72
CA ALA A 88 -0.16 -27.28 -21.42
C ALA A 88 -0.36 -26.90 -22.91
N LEU A 89 -0.11 -25.64 -23.26
CA LEU A 89 -0.12 -25.12 -24.63
C LEU A 89 1.19 -25.35 -25.40
N GLY A 90 2.20 -25.98 -24.79
CA GLY A 90 3.51 -26.21 -25.37
C GLY A 90 4.45 -25.00 -25.30
N ASN A 91 4.06 -23.95 -24.57
CA ASN A 91 4.89 -22.77 -24.40
C ASN A 91 6.01 -23.04 -23.39
N LYS A 92 7.25 -22.73 -23.79
CA LYS A 92 8.42 -22.82 -22.92
C LYS A 92 8.49 -21.57 -22.03
N LEU A 93 8.23 -21.76 -20.74
CA LEU A 93 8.38 -20.75 -19.69
C LEU A 93 9.73 -20.98 -19.00
N GLN A 94 10.44 -19.89 -18.71
CA GLN A 94 11.75 -19.94 -18.05
C GLN A 94 11.84 -18.91 -16.92
N GLY A 95 12.69 -19.20 -15.94
CA GLY A 95 12.98 -18.31 -14.83
C GLY A 95 11.75 -17.96 -14.00
N LEU A 96 11.52 -16.67 -13.75
CA LEU A 96 10.38 -16.19 -12.98
C LEU A 96 9.04 -16.58 -13.60
N ASN A 97 8.96 -16.61 -14.93
CA ASN A 97 7.72 -16.93 -15.65
C ASN A 97 7.31 -18.40 -15.50
N ALA A 98 8.26 -19.28 -15.14
CA ALA A 98 7.97 -20.70 -14.86
C ALA A 98 7.42 -20.93 -13.44
N MET A 99 7.44 -19.92 -12.56
CA MET A 99 7.05 -20.03 -11.14
C MET A 99 5.75 -19.27 -10.79
N GLN A 100 5.07 -18.70 -11.78
CA GLN A 100 3.78 -18.00 -11.63
C GLN A 100 2.62 -18.93 -11.99
#